data_AF-A0A7M2WSM7-F1
#
_entry.id   AF-A0A7M2WSM7-F1
#
_cell.length_a   1.000
_cell.length_b   1.000
_cell.length_c   1.000
_cell.angle_alpha   90.00
_cell.angle_beta   90.00
_cell.angle_gamma   90.00
#
_symmetry.space_group_name_H-M   'P 1'
#
loop_
_entity.id
_entity.type
_entity.pdbx_description
1 polymer ?
#
loop_
_entity_poly.entity_id
_entity_poly.type
_entity_poly.pdbx_seq_one_letter_code
_entity_poly.pdbx_strand_id
1 'polypeptide(L)'
;MITLICTKCKATLEMDDAFAGGVCRCQYCGTIQTVPSHLKQSSRGAVVGSNSGQKALYSTKAATGAGLPSSGLDELANVVASSGLASGLANRTATPRVDYATPATPKSSKTPLLIGVGALVAVLLGVIGYLLMSRSTAPAPAPAPVVTGPAPVPTPGQSGSERAKGPQFLDVPIDGAKVVYLLDRGQSSREVLDPLKAALYDSLESLGADREFQILFWTIPASEKPNVNEFAYPKGATAKANPDRIAECRKKFEDLTTSGRTDIGPVMVEAMKRNPQVIVIATAKGINLDDTVVTQVEKARGGKPVVIHTFDLTHSGDGASVLKAIAAKSGGTYKHIEPGALRSR
;
A
#
# COMPACT_ATOMS: atom_id res chain seq x y z
N MET A 1 -10.92 18.90 16.67
CA MET A 1 -10.77 17.65 15.88
C MET A 1 -10.62 16.50 16.87
N ILE A 2 -11.43 15.45 16.73
CA ILE A 2 -11.42 14.27 17.61
C ILE A 2 -10.60 13.15 16.97
N THR A 3 -9.71 12.55 17.75
CA THR A 3 -8.95 11.36 17.35
C THR A 3 -9.46 10.13 18.11
N LEU A 4 -9.86 9.08 17.41
CA LEU A 4 -10.34 7.81 17.98
C LEU A 4 -9.60 6.62 17.40
N ILE A 5 -9.40 5.58 18.21
CA ILE A 5 -8.89 4.30 17.72
C ILE A 5 -10.07 3.38 17.43
N CYS A 6 -10.12 2.78 16.24
CA CYS A 6 -11.14 1.80 15.92
C CYS A 6 -11.02 0.59 16.84
N THR A 7 -12.12 0.18 17.48
CA THR A 7 -12.13 -0.94 18.44
C THR A 7 -11.71 -2.27 17.80
N LYS A 8 -12.05 -2.46 16.50
CA LYS A 8 -11.74 -3.68 15.73
C LYS A 8 -10.35 -3.67 15.10
N CYS A 9 -10.08 -2.76 14.16
CA CYS A 9 -8.84 -2.79 13.38
C CYS A 9 -7.70 -1.94 13.96
N LYS A 10 -7.93 -1.22 15.07
CA LYS A 10 -6.97 -0.33 15.72
C LYS A 10 -6.46 0.83 14.86
N ALA A 11 -7.09 1.11 13.72
CA ALA A 11 -6.77 2.28 12.92
C ALA A 11 -7.21 3.57 13.62
N THR A 12 -6.37 4.61 13.54
CA THR A 12 -6.69 5.96 14.02
C THR A 12 -7.68 6.63 13.05
N LEU A 13 -8.75 7.18 13.61
CA LEU A 13 -9.80 7.91 12.91
C LEU A 13 -9.77 9.36 13.38
N GLU A 14 -9.72 10.29 12.44
CA GLU A 14 -9.84 11.72 12.71
C GLU A 14 -11.19 12.20 12.21
N MET A 15 -11.91 12.96 13.03
CA MET A 15 -13.24 13.47 12.71
C MET A 15 -13.52 14.81 13.36
N ASP A 16 -14.54 15.49 12.87
CA ASP A 16 -14.97 16.79 13.39
C ASP A 16 -15.56 16.67 14.81
N ASP A 17 -15.37 17.71 15.63
CA ASP A 17 -15.87 17.74 17.01
C ASP A 17 -17.41 17.70 17.09
N ALA A 18 -18.10 18.04 15.99
CA ALA A 18 -19.54 17.89 15.85
C ALA A 18 -20.03 16.44 16.00
N PHE A 19 -19.16 15.45 15.78
CA PHE A 19 -19.50 14.02 15.93
C PHE A 19 -19.40 13.51 17.37
N ALA A 20 -18.96 14.32 18.34
CA ALA A 20 -18.92 13.93 19.75
C ALA A 20 -20.31 13.51 20.27
N GLY A 21 -20.40 12.30 20.83
CA GLY A 21 -21.67 11.72 21.31
C GLY A 21 -22.50 11.03 20.22
N GLY A 22 -22.04 11.07 18.96
CA GLY A 22 -22.68 10.37 17.84
C GLY A 22 -22.14 8.96 17.61
N VAL A 23 -22.40 8.46 16.40
CA VAL A 23 -21.92 7.16 15.93
C VAL A 23 -20.99 7.40 14.73
N CYS A 24 -19.83 6.76 14.71
CA CYS A 24 -18.89 6.80 13.58
C CYS A 24 -18.72 5.40 12.97
N ARG A 25 -18.59 5.35 11.63
CA ARG A 25 -18.22 4.13 10.91
C ARG A 25 -16.74 4.20 10.55
N CYS A 26 -15.97 3.18 10.94
CA CYS A 26 -14.56 3.10 10.61
C CYS A 26 -14.37 2.96 9.09
N GLN A 27 -13.69 3.93 8.46
CA GLN A 27 -13.40 3.92 7.02
C GLN A 27 -12.51 2.75 6.57
N TYR A 28 -11.80 2.10 7.49
CA TYR A 28 -10.88 1.01 7.18
C TYR A 28 -11.53 -0.38 7.24
N CYS A 29 -12.48 -0.61 8.16
CA CYS A 29 -13.05 -1.95 8.38
C CYS A 29 -14.59 -1.98 8.50
N GLY A 30 -15.26 -0.84 8.37
CA GLY A 30 -16.72 -0.74 8.42
C GLY A 30 -17.35 -0.88 9.82
N THR A 31 -16.55 -1.14 10.86
CA THR A 31 -17.06 -1.24 12.24
C THR A 31 -17.69 0.06 12.67
N ILE A 32 -18.91 -0.03 13.20
CA ILE A 32 -19.65 1.10 13.76
C ILE A 32 -19.32 1.18 15.26
N GLN A 33 -18.92 2.35 15.73
CA GLN A 33 -18.63 2.60 17.15
C GLN A 33 -19.17 3.97 17.58
N THR A 34 -19.48 4.11 18.86
CA THR A 34 -19.91 5.37 19.45
C THR A 34 -18.72 6.28 19.71
N VAL A 35 -18.90 7.58 19.45
CA VAL A 35 -17.92 8.62 19.75
C VAL A 35 -18.18 9.15 21.16
N PRO A 36 -17.22 9.07 22.11
CA PRO A 36 -17.42 9.59 23.46
C PRO A 36 -17.74 11.08 23.47
N SER A 37 -18.79 11.47 24.17
CA SER A 37 -19.28 12.86 24.22
C SER A 37 -18.33 13.84 24.93
N HIS A 38 -17.51 13.34 25.85
CA HIS A 38 -16.56 14.16 26.61
C HIS A 38 -15.40 14.70 25.76
N LEU A 39 -15.14 14.13 24.58
CA LEU A 39 -14.08 14.59 23.69
C LEU A 39 -14.37 15.97 23.05
N LYS A 40 -15.62 16.45 23.14
CA LYS A 40 -16.02 17.79 22.67
C LYS A 40 -15.39 18.93 23.50
N GLN A 41 -14.99 18.67 24.74
CA GLN A 41 -14.52 19.72 25.65
C GLN A 41 -13.02 20.00 25.54
N SER A 42 -12.23 19.11 24.94
CA SER A 42 -10.77 19.24 24.89
C SER A 42 -10.27 20.28 23.85
N SER A 43 -11.12 20.78 22.95
CA SER A 43 -10.75 21.76 21.92
C SER A 43 -11.16 23.21 22.22
N ARG A 44 -11.91 23.47 23.30
CA ARG A 44 -12.20 24.84 23.77
C ARG A 44 -11.26 25.18 24.92
N GLY A 45 -10.16 25.86 24.57
CA GLY A 45 -9.25 26.45 25.54
C GLY A 45 -9.98 27.26 26.61
N ALA A 46 -9.42 27.22 27.82
CA ALA A 46 -9.87 27.97 28.98
C ALA A 46 -10.03 29.46 28.64
N VAL A 47 -11.29 29.89 28.49
CA VAL A 47 -11.67 31.29 28.65
C VAL A 47 -12.49 31.36 29.93
N VAL A 48 -11.87 31.93 30.96
CA VAL A 48 -12.50 32.29 32.22
C VAL A 48 -13.51 33.40 31.92
N GLY A 49 -14.80 33.17 32.15
CA GLY A 49 -15.82 34.18 31.91
C GLY A 49 -17.24 33.76 32.29
N SER A 50 -17.60 34.03 33.55
CA SER A 50 -18.90 34.54 34.02
C SER A 50 -20.22 34.01 33.41
N ASN A 51 -20.98 33.28 34.25
CA ASN A 51 -22.43 33.39 34.47
C ASN A 51 -23.30 34.03 33.37
N SER A 52 -24.17 33.22 32.76
CA SER A 52 -25.62 33.50 32.75
C SER A 52 -26.39 32.27 32.25
N GLY A 53 -27.49 31.97 32.95
CA GLY A 53 -28.13 30.66 32.93
C GLY A 53 -28.90 30.32 31.66
N GLN A 54 -28.97 29.01 31.39
CA GLN A 54 -30.06 28.43 30.64
C GLN A 54 -30.56 27.16 31.35
N LYS A 55 -31.87 27.15 31.55
CA LYS A 55 -32.68 26.21 32.31
C LYS A 55 -32.61 24.80 31.72
N ALA A 56 -32.26 23.83 32.54
CA ALA A 56 -32.55 22.42 32.29
C ALA A 56 -34.03 22.17 32.61
N LEU A 57 -34.84 21.95 31.57
CA LEU A 57 -36.15 21.31 31.68
C LEU A 57 -35.93 19.80 31.67
N TYR A 58 -35.83 19.20 32.86
CA TYR A 58 -36.38 17.89 33.24
C TYR A 58 -35.70 17.46 34.57
N SER A 59 -36.38 17.75 35.68
CA SER A 59 -36.10 17.12 36.97
C SER A 59 -37.16 16.04 37.17
N THR A 60 -36.73 14.78 37.06
CA THR A 60 -37.60 13.64 37.32
C THR A 60 -37.70 13.45 38.83
N LYS A 61 -38.84 13.89 39.36
CA LYS A 61 -39.28 13.72 40.74
C LYS A 61 -39.53 12.24 41.01
N ALA A 62 -38.87 11.69 42.03
CA ALA A 62 -39.18 10.38 42.57
C ALA A 62 -40.58 10.40 43.22
N ALA A 63 -41.47 9.52 42.75
CA ALA A 63 -42.71 9.20 43.42
C ALA A 63 -42.97 7.70 43.28
N THR A 64 -42.98 7.06 44.44
CA THR A 64 -43.54 5.76 44.78
C THR A 64 -44.94 5.54 44.20
N GLY A 65 -45.19 4.32 43.70
CA GLY A 65 -46.51 3.70 43.74
C GLY A 65 -47.16 3.35 42.39
N ALA A 66 -47.19 2.04 42.12
CA ALA A 66 -48.23 1.27 41.43
C ALA A 66 -48.78 1.75 40.07
N GLY A 67 -48.54 0.95 39.03
CA GLY A 67 -49.37 0.92 37.82
C GLY A 67 -48.62 0.64 36.52
N LEU A 68 -48.70 -0.60 36.03
CA LEU A 68 -48.50 -0.99 34.61
C LEU A 68 -49.45 -0.16 33.70
N PRO A 69 -49.11 0.17 32.43
CA PRO A 69 -48.75 -0.83 31.42
C PRO A 69 -47.53 -0.51 30.54
N SER A 70 -47.01 -1.62 30.01
CA SER A 70 -45.85 -1.84 29.15
C SER A 70 -45.85 -1.11 27.81
N SER A 71 -44.70 -0.53 27.44
CA SER A 71 -44.31 -0.26 26.05
C SER A 71 -43.25 -1.28 25.59
N GLY A 72 -43.56 -2.05 24.55
CA GLY A 72 -42.81 -3.22 24.07
C GLY A 72 -41.46 -2.93 23.40
N LEU A 73 -40.46 -2.50 24.18
CA LEU A 73 -39.04 -2.51 23.79
C LEU A 73 -38.12 -3.18 24.84
N ASP A 74 -38.57 -3.33 26.09
CA ASP A 74 -37.81 -4.02 27.15
C ASP A 74 -37.81 -5.55 27.01
N GLU A 75 -38.68 -6.13 26.17
CA GLU A 75 -38.78 -7.57 25.96
C GLU A 75 -37.65 -8.13 25.06
N LEU A 76 -37.02 -7.29 24.22
CA LEU A 76 -35.86 -7.72 23.41
C LEU A 76 -34.52 -7.59 24.16
N ALA A 77 -34.47 -6.81 25.24
CA ALA A 77 -33.28 -6.72 26.09
C ALA A 77 -33.14 -7.94 27.04
N ASN A 78 -34.25 -8.61 27.37
CA ASN A 78 -34.26 -9.73 28.31
C ASN A 78 -34.04 -11.11 27.65
N VAL A 79 -34.08 -11.22 26.31
CA VAL A 79 -33.84 -12.49 25.59
C VAL A 79 -32.35 -12.73 25.30
N VAL A 80 -31.49 -11.70 25.36
CA VAL A 80 -30.03 -11.86 25.11
C VAL A 80 -29.23 -12.01 26.41
N ALA A 81 -29.84 -11.78 27.58
CA ALA A 81 -29.20 -11.95 28.88
C ALA A 81 -29.33 -13.36 29.50
N SER A 82 -30.04 -14.30 28.84
CA SER A 82 -30.30 -15.66 29.35
C SER A 82 -29.49 -16.78 28.69
N SER A 83 -28.53 -16.46 27.80
CA SER A 83 -27.56 -17.45 27.32
C SER A 83 -26.41 -17.59 28.32
N GLY A 84 -26.58 -18.57 29.23
CA GLY A 84 -25.67 -18.89 30.31
C GLY A 84 -24.23 -19.22 29.89
N LEU A 85 -23.30 -18.40 30.37
CA LEU A 85 -21.85 -18.71 30.37
C LEU A 85 -21.15 -18.22 31.64
N ALA A 86 -21.90 -18.08 32.74
CA ALA A 86 -21.39 -17.73 34.06
C ALA A 86 -21.61 -18.89 35.03
N SER A 87 -20.82 -19.96 34.90
CA SER A 87 -20.67 -20.98 35.93
C SER A 87 -19.38 -21.75 35.70
N GLY A 88 -18.42 -21.58 36.62
CA GLY A 88 -17.37 -22.58 36.82
C GLY A 88 -15.94 -22.13 36.50
N LEU A 89 -15.39 -21.17 37.23
CA LEU A 89 -13.95 -21.09 37.50
C LEU A 89 -13.73 -20.57 38.93
N ALA A 90 -14.21 -21.34 39.90
CA ALA A 90 -13.71 -21.31 41.28
C ALA A 90 -12.82 -22.55 41.47
N ASN A 91 -11.69 -22.37 42.16
CA ASN A 91 -10.65 -23.34 42.47
C ASN A 91 -9.78 -23.82 41.30
N ARG A 92 -8.66 -23.11 41.10
CA ARG A 92 -7.42 -23.76 40.69
C ARG A 92 -6.33 -23.47 41.72
N THR A 93 -6.07 -24.51 42.48
CA THR A 93 -5.02 -24.69 43.48
C THR A 93 -3.66 -24.28 42.92
N ALA A 94 -2.87 -23.60 43.77
CA ALA A 94 -1.51 -23.19 43.49
C ALA A 94 -0.65 -24.38 43.04
N THR A 95 -0.08 -24.29 41.83
CA THR A 95 0.96 -25.19 41.36
C THR A 95 2.32 -24.79 41.98
N PRO A 96 3.18 -25.76 42.32
CA PRO A 96 4.51 -25.49 42.87
C PRO A 96 5.39 -24.72 41.88
N ARG A 97 6.10 -23.71 42.39
CA ARG A 97 7.16 -22.99 41.66
C ARG A 97 8.22 -24.00 41.22
N VAL A 98 8.44 -24.11 39.91
CA VAL A 98 9.63 -24.73 39.34
C VAL A 98 10.69 -23.64 39.23
N ASP A 99 11.72 -23.71 40.08
CA ASP A 99 12.91 -22.88 39.97
C ASP A 99 13.72 -23.36 38.77
N TYR A 100 13.66 -22.62 37.68
CA TYR A 100 14.53 -22.83 36.52
C TYR A 100 15.90 -22.25 36.83
N ALA A 101 16.90 -23.13 36.96
CA ALA A 101 18.30 -22.74 37.05
C ALA A 101 18.72 -21.96 35.79
N THR A 102 19.18 -20.73 35.99
CA THR A 102 19.71 -19.86 34.94
C THR A 102 20.95 -20.51 34.32
N PRO A 103 20.99 -20.80 33.00
CA PRO A 103 22.18 -21.35 32.38
C PRO A 103 23.31 -20.32 32.41
N ALA A 104 24.51 -20.76 32.79
CA ALA A 104 25.71 -19.94 32.83
C ALA A 104 26.02 -19.36 31.45
N THR A 105 26.17 -18.03 31.39
CA THR A 105 26.50 -17.29 30.18
C THR A 105 27.94 -17.59 29.75
N PRO A 106 28.18 -18.13 28.53
CA PRO A 106 29.53 -18.35 28.03
C PRO A 106 30.21 -17.01 27.73
N LYS A 107 31.39 -16.82 28.32
CA LYS A 107 32.24 -15.64 28.16
C LYS A 107 32.88 -15.64 26.75
N SER A 108 32.23 -15.00 25.78
CA SER A 108 32.77 -14.89 24.41
C SER A 108 33.92 -13.88 24.37
N SER A 109 35.11 -14.31 23.95
CA SER A 109 36.24 -13.43 23.65
C SER A 109 36.02 -12.71 22.31
N LYS A 110 35.77 -11.40 22.35
CA LYS A 110 35.47 -10.56 21.18
C LYS A 110 36.71 -10.07 20.41
N THR A 111 37.90 -10.54 20.75
CA THR A 111 39.16 -10.02 20.22
C THR A 111 39.45 -10.31 18.74
N PRO A 112 39.02 -11.43 18.10
CA PRO A 112 39.31 -11.64 16.68
C PRO A 112 38.38 -10.87 15.73
N LEU A 113 37.27 -10.29 16.20
CA LEU A 113 36.32 -9.55 15.35
C LEU A 113 36.83 -8.16 14.95
N LEU A 114 37.64 -7.51 15.80
CA LEU A 114 38.10 -6.14 15.57
C LEU A 114 39.14 -6.03 14.45
N ILE A 115 39.92 -7.09 14.20
CA ILE A 115 40.94 -7.11 13.14
C ILE A 115 40.29 -7.23 11.75
N GLY A 116 39.20 -8.01 11.63
CA GLY A 116 38.48 -8.19 10.37
C GLY A 116 37.77 -6.92 9.88
N VAL A 117 37.25 -6.11 10.80
CA VAL A 117 36.55 -4.86 10.47
C VAL A 117 37.52 -3.81 9.93
N GLY A 118 38.74 -3.73 10.46
CA GLY A 118 39.74 -2.76 10.00
C GLY A 118 40.16 -2.96 8.54
N ALA A 119 40.38 -4.21 8.11
CA ALA A 119 40.75 -4.51 6.73
C ALA A 119 39.62 -4.17 5.73
N LEU A 120 38.36 -4.43 6.11
CA LEU A 120 37.21 -4.12 5.27
C LEU A 120 37.05 -2.60 5.06
N VAL A 121 37.23 -1.81 6.11
CA VAL A 121 37.14 -0.34 6.05
C VAL A 121 38.26 0.24 5.18
N ALA A 122 39.49 -0.27 5.29
CA ALA A 122 40.61 0.19 4.46
C ALA A 122 40.38 -0.08 2.96
N VAL A 123 39.86 -1.27 2.61
CA VAL A 123 39.49 -1.60 1.22
C VAL A 123 38.37 -0.69 0.72
N LEU A 124 37.35 -0.45 1.55
CA LEU A 124 36.23 0.42 1.17
C LEU A 124 36.69 1.87 0.89
N LEU A 125 37.58 2.41 1.74
CA LEU A 125 38.15 3.74 1.54
C LEU A 125 39.04 3.82 0.30
N GLY A 126 39.80 2.76 -0.01
CA GLY A 126 40.57 2.66 -1.25
C GLY A 126 39.68 2.69 -2.49
N VAL A 127 38.56 1.97 -2.49
CA VAL A 127 37.60 1.96 -3.60
C VAL A 127 36.93 3.33 -3.76
N ILE A 128 36.55 3.99 -2.66
CA ILE A 128 35.96 5.34 -2.71
C ILE A 128 36.99 6.36 -3.26
N GLY A 129 38.23 6.31 -2.78
CA GLY A 129 39.31 7.16 -3.30
C GLY A 129 39.56 6.94 -4.80
N TYR A 130 39.59 5.68 -5.23
CA TYR A 130 39.72 5.34 -6.65
C TYR A 130 38.54 5.87 -7.48
N LEU A 131 37.30 5.72 -7.03
CA LEU A 131 36.12 6.23 -7.75
C LEU A 131 36.08 7.76 -7.81
N LEU A 132 36.57 8.46 -6.78
CA LEU A 132 36.67 9.91 -6.79
C LEU A 132 37.76 10.41 -7.74
N MET A 133 38.90 9.71 -7.82
CA MET A 133 39.97 10.04 -8.78
C MET A 133 39.64 9.63 -10.22
N SER A 134 38.78 8.63 -10.42
CA SER A 134 38.39 8.10 -11.74
C SER A 134 37.24 8.87 -12.40
N ARG A 135 36.69 9.90 -11.74
CA ARG A 135 35.72 10.81 -12.39
C ARG A 135 36.45 11.72 -13.37
N SER A 136 36.76 11.18 -14.55
CA SER A 136 37.11 11.96 -15.71
C SER A 136 35.95 12.91 -16.03
N THR A 137 36.26 14.20 -16.05
CA THR A 137 35.36 15.30 -16.40
C THR A 137 34.78 15.05 -17.79
N ALA A 138 33.52 14.61 -17.88
CA ALA A 138 32.82 14.54 -19.15
C ALA A 138 32.64 15.98 -19.66
N PRO A 139 33.03 16.28 -20.92
CA PRO A 139 32.84 17.60 -21.49
C PRO A 139 31.34 17.93 -21.55
N ALA A 140 31.00 19.16 -21.17
CA ALA A 140 29.64 19.66 -21.21
C ALA A 140 29.07 19.55 -22.65
N PRO A 141 27.83 19.04 -22.82
CA PRO A 141 27.21 18.98 -24.13
C PRO A 141 27.01 20.39 -24.69
N ALA A 142 27.45 20.60 -25.94
CA ALA A 142 27.24 21.85 -26.65
C ALA A 142 25.73 22.17 -26.78
N PRO A 143 25.31 23.43 -26.65
CA PRO A 143 23.92 23.82 -26.80
C PRO A 143 23.44 23.54 -28.23
N ALA A 144 22.29 22.89 -28.35
CA ALA A 144 21.64 22.64 -29.63
C ALA A 144 21.19 23.96 -30.29
N PRO A 145 21.24 24.07 -31.63
CA PRO A 145 20.79 25.25 -32.35
C PRO A 145 19.28 25.44 -32.18
N VAL A 146 18.89 26.66 -31.80
CA VAL A 146 17.50 27.10 -31.70
C VAL A 146 16.95 27.28 -33.12
N VAL A 147 16.05 26.39 -33.54
CA VAL A 147 15.30 26.54 -34.80
C VAL A 147 14.10 27.44 -34.55
N THR A 148 14.20 28.70 -34.93
CA THR A 148 13.10 29.69 -34.95
C THR A 148 12.23 29.49 -36.20
N GLY A 149 11.34 28.49 -36.17
CA GLY A 149 10.26 28.34 -37.15
C GLY A 149 8.94 28.89 -36.62
N PRO A 150 8.06 29.47 -37.47
CA PRO A 150 6.74 29.93 -37.05
C PRO A 150 5.89 28.76 -36.51
N ALA A 151 5.34 28.94 -35.31
CA ALA A 151 4.55 27.94 -34.63
C ALA A 151 3.30 27.57 -35.45
N PRO A 152 3.05 26.27 -35.72
CA PRO A 152 1.81 25.85 -36.37
C PRO A 152 0.62 26.16 -35.45
N VAL A 153 -0.38 26.82 -36.03
CA VAL A 153 -1.64 27.15 -35.35
C VAL A 153 -2.36 25.83 -35.00
N PRO A 154 -2.63 25.56 -33.71
CA PRO A 154 -3.32 24.32 -33.32
C PRO A 154 -4.76 24.35 -33.80
N THR A 155 -5.12 23.42 -34.68
CA THR A 155 -6.51 23.20 -35.11
C THR A 155 -7.30 22.56 -33.95
N PRO A 156 -8.35 23.21 -33.42
CA PRO A 156 -9.21 22.63 -32.40
C PRO A 156 -10.11 21.58 -33.06
N GLY A 157 -9.97 20.30 -32.72
CA GLY A 157 -10.95 19.28 -33.17
C GLY A 157 -10.48 17.84 -33.31
N GLN A 158 -9.18 17.53 -33.21
CA GLN A 158 -8.69 16.16 -33.31
C GLN A 158 -7.89 15.76 -32.07
N SER A 159 -8.60 15.47 -30.98
CA SER A 159 -8.05 14.72 -29.83
C SER A 159 -8.60 13.30 -29.78
N GLY A 160 -8.89 12.71 -30.94
CA GLY A 160 -9.01 11.27 -31.08
C GLY A 160 -7.62 10.70 -31.26
N SER A 161 -6.87 10.52 -30.15
CA SER A 161 -5.63 9.74 -30.21
C SER A 161 -6.03 8.34 -30.70
N GLU A 162 -5.68 8.03 -31.94
CA GLU A 162 -5.87 6.70 -32.51
C GLU A 162 -5.15 5.72 -31.57
N ARG A 163 -5.94 4.93 -30.83
CA ARG A 163 -5.44 4.02 -29.80
C ARG A 163 -4.37 3.15 -30.45
N ALA A 164 -3.14 3.22 -29.94
CA ALA A 164 -2.02 2.50 -30.51
C ALA A 164 -2.41 1.03 -30.70
N LYS A 165 -2.25 0.52 -31.93
CA LYS A 165 -2.60 -0.86 -32.27
C LYS A 165 -1.55 -1.78 -31.67
N GLY A 166 -1.90 -2.49 -30.60
CA GLY A 166 -1.07 -3.56 -30.04
C GLY A 166 -1.10 -3.63 -28.51
N PRO A 167 -0.31 -4.56 -27.95
CA PRO A 167 -0.13 -4.73 -26.51
C PRO A 167 0.41 -3.47 -25.84
N GLN A 168 -0.29 -2.98 -24.82
CA GLN A 168 0.09 -1.76 -24.11
C GLN A 168 -0.40 -1.75 -22.66
N PHE A 169 0.21 -0.92 -21.82
CA PHE A 169 -0.31 -0.56 -20.51
C PHE A 169 -0.21 0.96 -20.35
N LEU A 170 -1.37 1.62 -20.15
CA LEU A 170 -1.46 3.08 -20.04
C LEU A 170 -0.72 3.81 -21.18
N ASP A 171 -1.00 3.42 -22.41
CA ASP A 171 -0.41 3.91 -23.68
C ASP A 171 1.10 3.72 -23.82
N VAL A 172 1.73 2.91 -22.98
CA VAL A 172 3.11 2.46 -23.17
C VAL A 172 3.08 1.09 -23.85
N PRO A 173 3.67 0.94 -25.06
CA PRO A 173 3.76 -0.35 -25.73
C PRO A 173 4.48 -1.41 -24.88
N ILE A 174 4.02 -2.66 -24.97
CA ILE A 174 4.60 -3.81 -24.28
C ILE A 174 5.10 -4.81 -25.31
N ASP A 175 6.42 -4.89 -25.47
CA ASP A 175 7.07 -5.77 -26.44
C ASP A 175 7.70 -6.98 -25.73
N GLY A 176 6.90 -8.05 -25.58
CA GLY A 176 7.33 -9.31 -24.98
C GLY A 176 6.23 -10.37 -24.98
N ALA A 177 6.60 -11.60 -25.30
CA ALA A 177 5.74 -12.77 -25.26
C ALA A 177 5.35 -13.19 -23.83
N LYS A 178 6.12 -12.78 -22.82
CA LYS A 178 5.84 -13.06 -21.41
C LYS A 178 5.98 -11.80 -20.56
N VAL A 179 4.86 -11.37 -19.98
CA VAL A 179 4.72 -10.11 -19.25
C VAL A 179 4.39 -10.40 -17.80
N VAL A 180 5.05 -9.73 -16.85
CA VAL A 180 4.68 -9.82 -15.43
C VAL A 180 4.31 -8.44 -14.90
N TYR A 181 3.09 -8.32 -14.38
CA TYR A 181 2.57 -7.10 -13.77
C TYR A 181 2.80 -7.11 -12.27
N LEU A 182 3.51 -6.12 -11.77
CA LEU A 182 3.76 -5.85 -10.37
C LEU A 182 2.92 -4.63 -9.98
N LEU A 183 1.89 -4.85 -9.17
CA LEU A 183 0.92 -3.81 -8.83
C LEU A 183 0.93 -3.53 -7.32
N ASP A 184 1.02 -2.26 -6.95
CA ASP A 184 1.02 -1.86 -5.54
C ASP A 184 -0.36 -1.98 -4.90
N ARG A 185 -0.46 -2.77 -3.84
CA ARG A 185 -1.68 -2.93 -3.03
C ARG A 185 -1.64 -2.25 -1.66
N GLY A 186 -0.64 -1.41 -1.43
CA GLY A 186 -0.49 -0.64 -0.20
C GLY A 186 -1.62 0.36 0.03
N GLN A 187 -1.71 0.89 1.24
CA GLN A 187 -2.78 1.82 1.63
C GLN A 187 -2.84 3.10 0.78
N SER A 188 -1.72 3.59 0.27
CA SER A 188 -1.69 4.78 -0.61
C SER A 188 -2.36 4.53 -1.97
N SER A 189 -2.49 3.27 -2.40
CA SER A 189 -3.19 2.94 -3.64
C SER A 189 -4.72 2.94 -3.47
N ARG A 190 -5.28 3.28 -2.30
CA ARG A 190 -6.73 3.10 -2.03
C ARG A 190 -7.60 3.78 -3.07
N GLU A 191 -7.27 5.00 -3.48
CA GLU A 191 -8.07 5.79 -4.42
C GLU A 191 -7.86 5.39 -5.89
N VAL A 192 -6.75 4.71 -6.18
CA VAL A 192 -6.35 4.36 -7.55
C VAL A 192 -6.40 2.86 -7.83
N LEU A 193 -6.67 2.00 -6.85
CA LEU A 193 -6.65 0.54 -7.02
C LEU A 193 -7.70 0.05 -8.02
N ASP A 194 -8.94 0.54 -7.93
CA ASP A 194 -9.99 0.12 -8.88
C ASP A 194 -9.72 0.61 -10.30
N PRO A 195 -9.36 1.90 -10.53
CA PRO A 195 -8.90 2.35 -11.84
C PRO A 195 -7.64 1.61 -12.35
N LEU A 196 -6.71 1.24 -11.47
CA LEU A 196 -5.54 0.43 -11.81
C LEU A 196 -5.92 -0.98 -12.26
N LYS A 197 -6.91 -1.61 -11.60
CA LYS A 197 -7.47 -2.90 -12.04
C LYS A 197 -8.09 -2.77 -13.44
N ALA A 198 -8.85 -1.71 -13.70
CA ALA A 198 -9.41 -1.44 -15.04
C ALA A 198 -8.30 -1.33 -16.11
N ALA A 199 -7.27 -0.50 -15.85
CA ALA A 199 -6.12 -0.37 -16.75
C ALA A 199 -5.35 -1.68 -16.97
N LEU A 200 -5.25 -2.52 -15.93
CA LEU A 200 -4.68 -3.86 -16.04
C LEU A 200 -5.50 -4.73 -17.00
N TYR A 201 -6.82 -4.75 -16.87
CA TYR A 201 -7.65 -5.59 -17.73
C TYR A 201 -7.61 -5.14 -19.19
N ASP A 202 -7.64 -3.83 -19.44
CA ASP A 202 -7.42 -3.26 -20.78
C ASP A 202 -6.07 -3.71 -21.37
N SER A 203 -5.03 -3.75 -20.54
CA SER A 203 -3.72 -4.24 -20.96
C SER A 203 -3.74 -5.73 -21.30
N LEU A 204 -4.35 -6.56 -20.45
CA LEU A 204 -4.49 -8.00 -20.71
C LEU A 204 -5.23 -8.29 -22.00
N GLU A 205 -6.32 -7.56 -22.27
CA GLU A 205 -7.07 -7.67 -23.53
C GLU A 205 -6.21 -7.26 -24.73
N SER A 206 -5.38 -6.23 -24.58
CA SER A 206 -4.45 -5.79 -25.63
C SER A 206 -3.30 -6.77 -25.90
N LEU A 207 -2.95 -7.66 -24.95
CA LEU A 207 -1.84 -8.61 -25.12
C LEU A 207 -2.10 -9.62 -26.26
N GLY A 208 -3.35 -10.01 -26.46
CA GLY A 208 -3.74 -11.08 -27.36
C GLY A 208 -3.40 -12.48 -26.84
N ALA A 209 -4.05 -13.50 -27.42
CA ALA A 209 -4.00 -14.89 -26.91
C ALA A 209 -2.62 -15.56 -27.01
N ASP A 210 -1.71 -15.05 -27.84
CA ASP A 210 -0.38 -15.63 -28.03
C ASP A 210 0.58 -15.33 -26.87
N ARG A 211 0.31 -14.28 -26.10
CA ARG A 211 1.18 -13.80 -25.02
C ARG A 211 0.76 -14.37 -23.67
N GLU A 212 1.76 -14.50 -22.81
CA GLU A 212 1.60 -14.98 -21.44
C GLU A 212 1.70 -13.83 -20.43
N PHE A 213 0.93 -13.94 -19.35
CA PHE A 213 0.96 -12.98 -18.26
C PHE A 213 0.98 -13.65 -16.88
N GLN A 214 1.52 -12.92 -15.91
CA GLN A 214 1.23 -13.11 -14.49
C GLN A 214 1.09 -11.75 -13.82
N ILE A 215 0.20 -11.67 -12.83
CA ILE A 215 -0.03 -10.50 -11.99
C ILE A 215 0.40 -10.86 -10.57
N LEU A 216 1.21 -10.01 -9.96
CA LEU A 216 1.65 -10.09 -8.58
C LEU A 216 1.33 -8.77 -7.90
N PHE A 217 0.42 -8.79 -6.93
CA PHE A 217 0.21 -7.62 -6.07
C PHE A 217 1.27 -7.62 -4.97
N TRP A 218 2.10 -6.58 -4.89
CA TRP A 218 3.09 -6.51 -3.82
C TRP A 218 2.48 -5.95 -2.54
N THR A 219 2.40 -6.82 -1.54
CA THR A 219 2.11 -6.52 -0.14
C THR A 219 2.79 -7.60 0.70
N ILE A 220 3.37 -7.23 1.83
CA ILE A 220 3.79 -8.19 2.83
C ILE A 220 2.59 -8.36 3.77
N PRO A 221 1.88 -9.49 3.75
CA PRO A 221 0.94 -9.80 4.82
C PRO A 221 1.69 -9.79 6.15
N ALA A 222 1.05 -9.38 7.24
CA ALA A 222 1.68 -9.29 8.57
C ALA A 222 2.19 -10.64 9.14
N SER A 223 2.08 -11.73 8.37
CA SER A 223 2.59 -13.05 8.70
C SER A 223 4.11 -13.11 8.68
N GLU A 224 4.67 -13.96 9.54
CA GLU A 224 6.10 -14.26 9.64
C GLU A 224 6.73 -14.81 8.35
N LYS A 225 5.92 -15.35 7.43
CA LYS A 225 6.35 -15.89 6.13
C LYS A 225 5.51 -15.32 4.99
N PRO A 226 5.89 -14.19 4.38
CA PRO A 226 5.11 -13.57 3.32
C PRO A 226 4.93 -14.50 2.13
N ASN A 227 3.68 -14.82 1.79
CA ASN A 227 3.35 -15.56 0.59
C ASN A 227 3.06 -14.59 -0.56
N VAL A 228 4.09 -14.29 -1.36
CA VAL A 228 4.00 -13.43 -2.55
C VAL A 228 2.96 -13.91 -3.58
N ASN A 229 2.57 -15.19 -3.54
CA ASN A 229 1.56 -15.77 -4.44
C ASN A 229 0.13 -15.72 -3.87
N GLU A 230 -0.09 -15.20 -2.66
CA GLU A 230 -1.42 -15.08 -2.05
C GLU A 230 -2.36 -14.23 -2.93
N PHE A 231 -1.82 -13.15 -3.47
CA PHE A 231 -2.50 -12.20 -4.34
C PHE A 231 -1.92 -12.20 -5.76
N ALA A 232 -1.55 -13.39 -6.23
CA ALA A 232 -1.09 -13.61 -7.59
C ALA A 232 -2.18 -14.21 -8.48
N TYR A 233 -2.11 -13.90 -9.77
CA TYR A 233 -2.91 -14.57 -10.80
C TYR A 233 -2.17 -14.64 -12.15
N PRO A 234 -2.07 -15.81 -12.78
CA PRO A 234 -2.27 -17.13 -12.19
C PRO A 234 -1.30 -17.35 -11.02
N LYS A 235 -1.64 -18.26 -10.10
CA LYS A 235 -0.76 -18.56 -8.95
C LYS A 235 0.45 -19.37 -9.41
N GLY A 236 1.65 -18.94 -9.06
CA GLY A 236 2.88 -19.73 -9.25
C GLY A 236 3.36 -19.89 -10.71
N ALA A 237 2.62 -19.41 -11.71
CA ALA A 237 2.95 -19.58 -13.12
C ALA A 237 2.37 -18.44 -13.97
N THR A 238 2.79 -18.37 -15.23
CA THR A 238 2.18 -17.54 -16.26
C THR A 238 1.07 -18.31 -16.99
N ALA A 239 0.11 -17.60 -17.59
CA ALA A 239 -0.90 -18.18 -18.48
C ALA A 239 -1.13 -17.31 -19.71
N LYS A 240 -1.70 -17.89 -20.77
CA LYS A 240 -2.09 -17.16 -21.97
C LYS A 240 -3.17 -16.12 -21.66
N ALA A 241 -3.07 -14.95 -22.30
CA ALA A 241 -4.05 -13.87 -22.21
C ALA A 241 -5.27 -14.13 -23.11
N ASN A 242 -5.97 -15.25 -22.87
CA ASN A 242 -7.23 -15.55 -23.55
C ASN A 242 -8.45 -15.01 -22.75
N PRO A 243 -9.62 -14.85 -23.39
CA PRO A 243 -10.80 -14.28 -22.74
C PRO A 243 -11.20 -14.98 -21.43
N ASP A 244 -11.15 -16.31 -21.39
CA ASP A 244 -11.50 -17.10 -20.20
C ASP A 244 -10.58 -16.80 -19.02
N ARG A 245 -9.26 -16.75 -19.26
CA ARG A 245 -8.27 -16.42 -18.22
C ARG A 245 -8.41 -14.99 -17.73
N ILE A 246 -8.79 -14.06 -18.60
CA ILE A 246 -9.04 -12.66 -18.23
C ILE A 246 -10.31 -12.56 -17.39
N ALA A 247 -11.38 -13.28 -17.73
CA ALA A 247 -12.62 -13.32 -16.94
C ALA A 247 -12.38 -13.91 -15.54
N GLU A 248 -11.63 -15.02 -15.45
CA GLU A 248 -11.18 -15.59 -14.18
C GLU A 248 -10.33 -14.59 -13.36
N CYS A 249 -9.46 -13.84 -14.02
CA CYS A 249 -8.66 -12.78 -13.39
C CYS A 249 -9.53 -11.66 -12.80
N ARG A 250 -10.55 -11.20 -13.54
CA ARG A 250 -11.50 -10.17 -13.10
C ARG A 250 -12.22 -10.62 -11.84
N LYS A 251 -12.81 -11.82 -11.87
CA LYS A 251 -13.48 -12.43 -10.70
C LYS A 251 -12.54 -12.58 -9.51
N LYS A 252 -11.28 -12.96 -9.74
CA LYS A 252 -10.30 -13.15 -8.65
C LYS A 252 -9.97 -11.85 -7.92
N PHE A 253 -10.02 -10.71 -8.61
CA PHE A 253 -9.63 -9.40 -8.05
C PHE A 253 -10.80 -8.45 -7.80
N GLU A 254 -12.04 -8.92 -7.93
CA GLU A 254 -13.26 -8.16 -7.63
C GLU A 254 -13.23 -7.64 -6.18
N ASP A 255 -13.07 -8.55 -5.21
CA ASP A 255 -13.00 -8.23 -3.77
C ASP A 255 -11.61 -7.79 -3.29
N LEU A 256 -10.67 -7.51 -4.21
CA LEU A 256 -9.32 -7.14 -3.82
C LEU A 256 -9.30 -5.71 -3.27
N THR A 257 -8.98 -5.57 -1.98
CA THR A 257 -8.86 -4.28 -1.28
C THR A 257 -7.40 -3.93 -0.96
N THR A 258 -7.09 -2.65 -0.70
CA THR A 258 -5.75 -2.26 -0.24
C THR A 258 -5.48 -2.71 1.20
N SER A 259 -4.24 -3.16 1.48
CA SER A 259 -3.82 -3.56 2.83
C SER A 259 -2.30 -3.69 2.96
N GLY A 260 -1.83 -3.55 4.20
CA GLY A 260 -0.48 -4.00 4.58
C GLY A 260 0.66 -3.05 4.21
N ARG A 261 1.86 -3.47 4.61
CA ARG A 261 3.12 -2.84 4.22
C ARG A 261 3.51 -3.33 2.83
N THR A 262 4.24 -2.50 2.11
CA THR A 262 4.67 -2.80 0.74
C THR A 262 6.16 -3.04 0.72
N ASP A 263 6.58 -4.14 0.12
CA ASP A 263 7.97 -4.43 -0.19
C ASP A 263 8.01 -5.10 -1.56
N ILE A 264 8.73 -4.48 -2.48
CA ILE A 264 8.83 -4.94 -3.86
C ILE A 264 9.92 -6.02 -4.01
N GLY A 265 10.91 -6.08 -3.12
CA GLY A 265 12.05 -6.98 -3.23
C GLY A 265 11.66 -8.46 -3.37
N PRO A 266 10.91 -9.04 -2.42
CA PRO A 266 10.44 -10.42 -2.51
C PRO A 266 9.59 -10.70 -3.74
N VAL A 267 8.75 -9.74 -4.14
CA VAL A 267 7.85 -9.88 -5.29
C VAL A 267 8.62 -9.83 -6.60
N MET A 268 9.64 -8.99 -6.69
CA MET A 268 10.52 -8.92 -7.85
C MET A 268 11.33 -10.21 -8.00
N VAL A 269 11.85 -10.77 -6.90
CA VAL A 269 12.51 -12.09 -6.94
C VAL A 269 11.57 -13.17 -7.46
N GLU A 270 10.30 -13.18 -7.04
CA GLU A 270 9.30 -14.12 -7.54
C GLU A 270 8.97 -13.91 -9.03
N ALA A 271 8.83 -12.65 -9.45
CA ALA A 271 8.58 -12.28 -10.84
C ALA A 271 9.68 -12.81 -11.76
N MET A 272 10.95 -12.65 -11.36
CA MET A 272 12.10 -13.08 -12.15
C MET A 272 12.22 -14.60 -12.30
N LYS A 273 11.59 -15.40 -11.42
CA LYS A 273 11.49 -16.87 -11.59
C LYS A 273 10.65 -17.28 -12.80
N ARG A 274 9.80 -16.38 -13.32
CA ARG A 274 8.97 -16.64 -14.51
C ARG A 274 9.72 -16.46 -15.82
N ASN A 275 10.94 -15.93 -15.76
CA ASN A 275 11.71 -15.49 -16.93
C ASN A 275 10.90 -14.52 -17.82
N PRO A 276 10.37 -13.42 -17.25
CA PRO A 276 9.66 -12.42 -18.03
C PRO A 276 10.57 -11.79 -19.07
N GLN A 277 9.99 -11.32 -20.18
CA GLN A 277 10.65 -10.41 -21.12
C GLN A 277 10.37 -8.96 -20.75
N VAL A 278 9.15 -8.70 -20.26
CA VAL A 278 8.70 -7.38 -19.80
C VAL A 278 8.13 -7.48 -18.40
N ILE A 279 8.46 -6.50 -17.56
CA ILE A 279 7.82 -6.26 -16.27
C ILE A 279 7.16 -4.88 -16.29
N VAL A 280 5.94 -4.81 -15.78
CA VAL A 280 5.21 -3.56 -15.56
C VAL A 280 5.12 -3.32 -14.06
N ILE A 281 5.61 -2.18 -13.57
CA ILE A 281 5.55 -1.78 -12.17
C ILE A 281 4.62 -0.56 -12.06
N ALA A 282 3.51 -0.66 -11.33
CA ALA A 282 2.60 0.47 -11.13
C ALA A 282 2.31 0.72 -9.65
N THR A 283 2.50 1.96 -9.19
CA THR A 283 2.42 2.32 -7.76
C THR A 283 1.94 3.74 -7.50
N ALA A 284 1.23 3.89 -6.38
CA ALA A 284 0.87 5.18 -5.77
C ALA A 284 1.90 5.64 -4.72
N LYS A 285 3.12 5.10 -4.74
CA LYS A 285 4.17 5.35 -3.75
C LYS A 285 5.46 5.85 -4.35
N GLY A 286 5.47 6.39 -5.57
CA GLY A 286 6.71 6.81 -6.23
C GLY A 286 7.63 7.63 -5.33
N ILE A 287 7.07 8.59 -4.59
CA ILE A 287 7.77 9.47 -3.64
C ILE A 287 8.30 8.80 -2.37
N ASN A 288 7.76 7.63 -2.02
CA ASN A 288 8.10 6.90 -0.79
C ASN A 288 9.08 5.75 -1.07
N LEU A 289 9.50 5.58 -2.32
CA LEU A 289 10.54 4.62 -2.65
C LEU A 289 11.91 5.28 -2.44
N ASP A 290 12.84 4.51 -1.90
CA ASP A 290 14.24 4.92 -1.74
C ASP A 290 15.15 4.12 -2.69
N ASP A 291 16.42 4.51 -2.77
CA ASP A 291 17.41 3.88 -3.66
C ASP A 291 17.68 2.40 -3.36
N THR A 292 17.28 1.89 -2.17
CA THR A 292 17.38 0.46 -1.88
C THR A 292 16.47 -0.35 -2.80
N VAL A 293 15.35 0.23 -3.25
CA VAL A 293 14.43 -0.39 -4.21
C VAL A 293 15.10 -0.60 -5.58
N VAL A 294 15.88 0.39 -6.07
CA VAL A 294 16.66 0.22 -7.30
C VAL A 294 17.64 -0.95 -7.15
N THR A 295 18.36 -0.99 -6.02
CA THR A 295 19.34 -2.04 -5.73
C THR A 295 18.70 -3.43 -5.64
N GLN A 296 17.53 -3.53 -5.00
CA GLN A 296 16.76 -4.78 -4.90
C GLN A 296 16.31 -5.26 -6.28
N VAL A 297 15.81 -4.35 -7.13
CA VAL A 297 15.40 -4.65 -8.50
C VAL A 297 16.58 -5.13 -9.34
N GLU A 298 17.71 -4.43 -9.29
CA GLU A 298 18.93 -4.83 -10.03
C GLU A 298 19.46 -6.19 -9.56
N LYS A 299 19.51 -6.40 -8.25
CA LYS A 299 19.93 -7.68 -7.65
C LYS A 299 19.01 -8.82 -8.08
N ALA A 300 17.70 -8.63 -8.04
CA ALA A 300 16.73 -9.63 -8.47
C ALA A 300 16.80 -9.90 -9.98
N ARG A 301 17.05 -8.87 -10.80
CA ARG A 301 17.22 -9.01 -12.25
C ARG A 301 18.45 -9.85 -12.60
N GLY A 302 19.53 -9.72 -11.84
CA GLY A 302 20.75 -10.53 -12.01
C GLY A 302 21.36 -10.43 -13.41
N GLY A 303 21.24 -9.26 -14.05
CA GLY A 303 21.74 -9.01 -15.42
C GLY A 303 20.87 -9.57 -16.55
N LYS A 304 19.74 -10.24 -16.27
CA LYS A 304 18.81 -10.70 -17.32
C LYS A 304 18.28 -9.51 -18.13
N PRO A 305 18.11 -9.65 -19.46
CA PRO A 305 17.67 -8.57 -20.35
C PRO A 305 16.14 -8.37 -20.28
N VAL A 306 15.63 -8.05 -19.09
CA VAL A 306 14.20 -7.79 -18.85
C VAL A 306 13.95 -6.30 -18.90
N VAL A 307 13.01 -5.88 -19.75
CA VAL A 307 12.55 -4.48 -19.84
C VAL A 307 11.56 -4.20 -18.71
N ILE A 308 11.72 -3.09 -18.00
CA ILE A 308 10.85 -2.74 -16.86
C ILE A 308 10.22 -1.37 -17.11
N HIS A 309 8.93 -1.33 -17.39
CA HIS A 309 8.16 -0.08 -17.45
C HIS A 309 7.63 0.27 -16.06
N THR A 310 7.69 1.55 -15.70
CA THR A 310 7.31 2.03 -14.37
C THR A 310 6.27 3.13 -14.47
N PHE A 311 5.27 3.08 -13.58
CA PHE A 311 4.13 4.00 -13.55
C PHE A 311 3.92 4.57 -12.15
N ASP A 312 4.01 5.90 -12.02
CA ASP A 312 3.54 6.62 -10.82
C ASP A 312 2.08 7.03 -11.04
N LEU A 313 1.22 6.71 -10.09
CA LEU A 313 -0.23 6.90 -10.20
C LEU A 313 -0.76 8.08 -9.38
N THR A 314 0.10 8.83 -8.69
CA THR A 314 -0.35 9.80 -7.67
C THR A 314 0.39 11.13 -7.65
N HIS A 315 1.71 11.13 -7.92
CA HIS A 315 2.50 12.35 -7.73
C HIS A 315 3.20 12.76 -9.03
N SER A 316 2.84 13.94 -9.55
CA SER A 316 3.64 14.58 -10.59
C SER A 316 4.94 15.13 -10.00
N GLY A 317 6.05 14.96 -10.74
CA GLY A 317 7.32 15.65 -10.44
C GLY A 317 8.54 14.74 -10.23
N ASP A 318 9.49 15.24 -9.44
CA ASP A 318 10.81 14.63 -9.21
C ASP A 318 10.81 13.54 -8.14
N GLY A 319 9.71 13.40 -7.39
CA GLY A 319 9.60 12.40 -6.33
C GLY A 319 9.65 10.95 -6.84
N ALA A 320 9.47 10.70 -8.14
CA ALA A 320 9.57 9.36 -8.74
C ALA A 320 10.97 9.01 -9.27
N SER A 321 12.05 9.60 -8.72
CA SER A 321 13.43 9.37 -9.17
C SER A 321 13.81 7.88 -9.21
N VAL A 322 13.37 7.11 -8.21
CA VAL A 322 13.57 5.64 -8.14
C VAL A 322 12.91 4.92 -9.30
N LEU A 323 11.65 5.23 -9.63
CA LEU A 323 10.92 4.61 -10.73
C LEU A 323 11.55 4.96 -12.09
N LYS A 324 11.97 6.22 -12.27
CA LYS A 324 12.71 6.68 -13.44
C LYS A 324 14.03 5.91 -13.58
N ALA A 325 14.78 5.73 -12.49
CA ALA A 325 16.03 4.98 -12.49
C ALA A 325 15.82 3.51 -12.87
N ILE A 326 14.80 2.84 -12.33
CA ILE A 326 14.48 1.45 -12.69
C ILE A 326 14.17 1.31 -14.18
N ALA A 327 13.33 2.18 -14.73
CA ALA A 327 13.00 2.17 -16.15
C ALA A 327 14.25 2.41 -17.01
N ALA A 328 15.01 3.47 -16.73
CA ALA A 328 16.23 3.80 -17.47
C ALA A 328 17.25 2.65 -17.47
N LYS A 329 17.51 2.03 -16.30
CA LYS A 329 18.47 0.93 -16.17
C LYS A 329 18.02 -0.40 -16.78
N SER A 330 16.76 -0.51 -17.19
CA SER A 330 16.20 -1.72 -17.83
C SER A 330 15.84 -1.50 -19.29
N GLY A 331 16.05 -0.29 -19.84
CA GLY A 331 15.60 0.08 -21.18
C GLY A 331 14.08 0.23 -21.30
N GLY A 332 13.37 0.36 -20.17
CA GLY A 332 11.92 0.59 -20.14
C GLY A 332 11.54 2.07 -20.14
N THR A 333 10.25 2.31 -19.95
CA THR A 333 9.65 3.65 -19.95
C THR A 333 9.09 3.98 -18.58
N TYR A 334 9.38 5.18 -18.08
CA TYR A 334 8.68 5.77 -16.95
C TYR A 334 7.53 6.64 -17.45
N LYS A 335 6.35 6.52 -16.84
CA LYS A 335 5.22 7.41 -17.09
C LYS A 335 4.53 7.82 -15.79
N HIS A 336 4.31 9.12 -15.63
CA HIS A 336 3.41 9.63 -14.60
C HIS A 336 1.97 9.63 -15.13
N ILE A 337 1.03 9.19 -14.30
CA ILE A 337 -0.38 9.11 -14.61
C ILE A 337 -1.15 9.85 -13.53
N GLU A 338 -1.77 10.96 -13.92
CA GLU A 338 -2.65 11.71 -13.03
C GLU A 338 -3.84 10.84 -12.59
N PRO A 339 -4.23 10.85 -11.30
CA PRO A 339 -5.36 10.06 -10.81
C PRO A 339 -6.68 10.31 -11.56
N GLY A 340 -6.90 11.53 -12.06
CA GLY A 340 -8.04 11.86 -12.92
C GLY A 340 -8.00 11.14 -14.27
N ALA A 341 -6.83 11.11 -14.91
CA ALA A 341 -6.62 10.45 -16.21
C ALA A 341 -6.70 8.92 -16.10
N LEU A 342 -6.35 8.34 -14.95
CA LEU A 342 -6.54 6.91 -14.69
C LEU A 342 -8.02 6.55 -14.53
N ARG A 343 -8.82 7.42 -13.88
CA ARG A 343 -10.26 7.23 -13.64
C ARG A 343 -11.15 7.43 -14.87
N SER A 344 -10.69 8.20 -15.85
CA SER A 344 -11.47 8.53 -17.05
C SER A 344 -11.37 7.48 -18.16
N ARG A 345 -10.75 6.33 -17.89
CA ARG A 345 -10.62 5.21 -18.82
C ARG A 345 -11.70 4.17 -18.53
#